data_AF-A0A2V8VAN6-F1
#
_entry.id   AF-A0A2V8VAN6-F1
#
_cell.length_a   1.000
_cell.length_b   1.000
_cell.length_c   1.000
_cell.angle_alpha   90.00
_cell.angle_beta   90.00
_cell.angle_gamma   90.00
#
_symmetry.space_group_name_H-M   'P 1'
#
loop_
_entity.id
_entity.type
_entity.pdbx_description
1 polymer ?
#
loop_
_entity_poly.entity_id
_entity_poly.type
_entity_poly.pdbx_seq_one_letter_code
_entity_poly.pdbx_strand_id
1 'polypeptide(L)'
;MRYNPASRCVIRYRLALERSTRKGTLQRDMTLFGKVYRDPGQAREVHAWMQQFYAEHAQSGEPIVPRPLGIAESLGLTLSEAIESPQGLAPETLRTGLRVFQPRGSEEVFDVIPDRELRLTAVALARLHTSAVWPAGAPRTGAVEARRVSERAAEIASRYPAQAETAQKIANQLTSRLERLQPGAYRPAHGGFKPSQLLFLSQRVFVMDFDGLCLADPALDAGYFLAYLRPSGLWRHRAGMRQWFEDAAASFATAYSLALREHCVGEALVKGILERMRLYEAAILFKSATQRVHHINSPRPGELCAMLAEAVGLKYGSYSSSF
;
A
#
# COMPACT_ATOMS: atom_id res chain seq x y z
N MET A 1 -8.28 5.23 16.15
CA MET A 1 -7.94 3.97 16.84
C MET A 1 -8.43 2.82 15.98
N ARG A 2 -7.69 1.71 15.90
CA ARG A 2 -8.09 0.53 15.12
C ARG A 2 -7.85 -0.72 15.96
N TYR A 3 -8.87 -1.55 16.09
CA TYR A 3 -8.84 -2.80 16.81
C TYR A 3 -9.21 -3.93 15.85
N ASN A 4 -8.34 -4.93 15.73
CA ASN A 4 -8.66 -6.19 15.10
C ASN A 4 -8.62 -7.27 16.19
N PRO A 5 -9.79 -7.80 16.62
CA PRO A 5 -9.87 -8.77 17.70
C PRO A 5 -8.88 -9.92 17.51
N ALA A 6 -8.19 -10.29 18.59
CA ALA A 6 -7.19 -11.37 18.65
C ALA A 6 -5.96 -11.24 17.73
N SER A 7 -5.76 -10.11 17.02
CA SER A 7 -4.65 -9.89 16.09
C SER A 7 -3.81 -8.68 16.45
N ARG A 8 -4.40 -7.46 16.46
CA ARG A 8 -3.63 -6.22 16.66
C ARG A 8 -4.50 -5.06 17.17
N CYS A 9 -3.91 -4.20 17.99
CA CYS A 9 -4.53 -2.98 18.50
C CYS A 9 -3.62 -1.77 18.29
N VAL A 10 -4.17 -0.64 17.83
CA VAL A 10 -3.46 0.65 17.76
C VAL A 10 -4.04 1.64 18.78
N ILE A 11 -3.19 2.02 19.73
CA ILE A 11 -3.50 2.91 20.87
C ILE A 11 -2.80 4.25 20.64
N ARG A 12 -3.50 5.37 20.92
CA ARG A 12 -2.91 6.71 20.92
C ARG A 12 -2.66 7.14 22.36
N TYR A 13 -1.43 7.50 22.68
CA TYR A 13 -1.05 8.08 23.97
C TYR A 13 -0.82 9.58 23.80
N ARG A 14 -1.23 10.36 24.80
CA ARG A 14 -0.81 11.75 24.97
C ARG A 14 -0.07 11.81 26.30
N LEU A 15 1.19 12.22 26.25
CA LEU A 15 2.10 12.23 27.39
C LEU A 15 2.58 13.66 27.61
N ALA A 16 2.57 14.12 28.86
CA ALA A 16 3.35 15.25 29.30
C ALA A 16 4.67 14.69 29.86
N LEU A 17 5.77 14.95 29.16
CA LEU A 17 7.10 14.54 29.60
C LEU A 17 7.72 15.64 30.44
N GLU A 18 8.17 15.30 31.64
CA GLU A 18 8.88 16.23 32.52
C GLU A 18 10.32 15.79 32.71
N ARG A 19 11.26 16.72 32.53
CA ARG A 19 12.68 16.50 32.82
C ARG A 19 13.18 17.60 33.75
N SER A 20 13.54 17.22 34.97
CA SER A 20 14.26 18.11 35.88
C SER A 20 15.66 18.39 35.34
N THR A 21 16.00 19.67 35.20
CA THR A 21 17.33 20.15 34.81
C THR A 21 17.88 21.08 35.88
N ARG A 22 19.19 21.38 35.83
CA ARG A 22 19.82 22.36 36.74
C ARG A 22 19.21 23.77 36.65
N LYS A 23 18.45 24.09 35.59
CA LYS A 23 17.81 25.40 35.36
C LYS A 23 16.28 25.38 35.55
N GLY A 24 15.71 24.29 36.05
CA GLY A 24 14.26 24.11 36.24
C GLY A 24 13.71 22.87 35.55
N THR A 25 12.38 22.73 35.51
CA THR A 25 11.68 21.60 34.86
C THR A 25 11.39 21.93 33.40
N LEU A 26 11.90 21.11 32.48
CA LEU A 26 11.48 21.13 31.09
C LEU A 26 10.25 20.23 30.94
N GLN A 27 9.15 20.79 30.48
CA GLN A 27 7.95 20.04 30.12
C GLN A 27 7.81 19.98 28.60
N ARG A 28 7.44 18.82 28.08
CA ARG A 28 7.14 18.63 26.65
C ARG A 28 5.95 17.70 26.48
N ASP A 29 4.92 18.19 25.81
CA ASP A 29 3.83 17.35 25.35
C ASP A 29 4.24 16.54 24.13
N MET A 30 3.84 15.27 24.11
CA MET A 30 4.14 14.32 23.06
C MET A 30 2.97 13.37 22.81
N THR A 31 2.57 13.20 21.55
CA THR A 31 1.64 12.16 21.14
C THR A 31 2.41 10.96 20.59
N LEU A 32 2.05 9.75 21.03
CA LEU A 32 2.61 8.49 20.55
C LEU A 32 1.54 7.56 20.01
N PHE A 33 1.92 6.69 19.08
CA PHE A 33 1.12 5.55 18.68
C PHE A 33 1.79 4.25 19.11
N GLY A 34 1.04 3.44 19.85
CA GLY A 34 1.41 2.09 20.21
C GLY A 34 0.67 1.07 19.38
N LYS A 35 1.38 0.06 18.88
CA LYS A 35 0.80 -1.09 18.19
C LYS A 35 1.15 -2.38 18.93
N VAL A 36 0.11 -3.09 19.37
CA VAL A 36 0.23 -4.36 20.08
C VAL A 36 0.07 -5.51 19.09
N TYR A 37 1.01 -6.43 19.12
CA TYR A 37 1.01 -7.67 18.34
C TYR A 37 0.75 -8.86 19.25
N ARG A 38 0.08 -9.88 18.71
CA ARG A 38 -0.12 -11.15 19.42
C ARG A 38 1.21 -11.88 19.65
N ASP A 39 2.10 -11.84 18.66
CA ASP A 39 3.42 -12.44 18.73
C ASP A 39 4.48 -11.37 19.03
N PRO A 40 5.18 -11.46 20.17
CA PRO A 40 6.31 -10.57 20.49
C PRO A 40 7.45 -10.64 19.48
N GLY A 41 7.67 -11.79 18.82
CA GLY A 41 8.67 -11.95 17.76
C GLY A 41 8.39 -11.01 16.60
N GLN A 42 7.16 -11.04 16.08
CA GLN A 42 6.69 -10.10 15.06
C GLN A 42 6.84 -8.63 15.48
N ALA A 43 6.52 -8.28 16.73
CA ALA A 43 6.70 -6.90 17.21
C ALA A 43 8.17 -6.45 17.11
N ARG A 44 9.11 -7.34 17.47
CA ARG A 44 10.55 -7.07 17.43
C ARG A 44 11.06 -6.88 16.00
N GLU A 45 10.64 -7.75 15.09
CA GLU A 45 11.00 -7.67 13.67
C GLU A 45 10.48 -6.37 13.02
N VAL A 46 9.20 -6.07 13.19
CA VAL A 46 8.60 -4.85 12.62
C VAL A 46 9.26 -3.60 13.20
N HIS A 47 9.56 -3.58 14.50
CA HIS A 47 10.26 -2.46 15.11
C HIS A 47 11.66 -2.27 14.52
N ALA A 48 12.43 -3.36 14.36
CA ALA A 48 13.77 -3.32 13.77
C ALA A 48 13.75 -2.80 12.33
N TRP A 49 12.81 -3.27 11.49
CA TRP A 49 12.65 -2.76 10.13
C TRP A 49 12.30 -1.27 10.10
N MET A 50 11.37 -0.82 10.95
CA MET A 50 11.03 0.60 11.05
C MET A 50 12.22 1.45 11.49
N GLN A 51 13.05 0.96 12.43
CA GLN A 51 14.28 1.64 12.86
C GLN A 51 15.27 1.77 11.71
N GLN A 52 15.50 0.70 10.95
CA GLN A 52 16.40 0.71 9.82
C GLN A 52 15.92 1.65 8.70
N PHE A 53 14.64 1.55 8.30
CA PHE A 53 14.05 2.48 7.34
C PHE A 53 14.15 3.93 7.81
N TYR A 54 13.88 4.21 9.09
CA TYR A 54 13.99 5.56 9.61
C TYR A 54 15.44 6.06 9.55
N ALA A 55 16.41 5.26 10.00
CA ALA A 55 17.81 5.63 10.04
C ALA A 55 18.39 5.87 8.63
N GLU A 56 18.06 5.02 7.67
CA GLU A 56 18.49 5.16 6.27
C GLU A 56 17.96 6.47 5.66
N HIS A 57 16.68 6.76 5.85
CA HIS A 57 16.03 7.91 5.24
C HIS A 57 16.21 9.22 6.02
N ALA A 58 16.55 9.16 7.30
CA ALA A 58 16.85 10.34 8.11
C ALA A 58 18.15 11.01 7.66
N GLN A 59 19.10 10.25 7.11
CA GLN A 59 20.35 10.81 6.54
C GLN A 59 20.07 11.76 5.38
N SER A 60 19.02 11.50 4.59
CA SER A 60 18.57 12.37 3.50
C SER A 60 17.55 13.43 3.95
N GLY A 61 17.25 13.54 5.25
CA GLY A 61 16.32 14.54 5.82
C GLY A 61 14.83 14.28 5.61
N GLU A 62 14.45 13.16 4.99
CA GLU A 62 13.08 12.86 4.59
C GLU A 62 12.69 11.41 4.90
N PRO A 63 12.47 11.04 6.18
CA PRO A 63 12.02 9.70 6.53
C PRO A 63 10.64 9.39 5.95
N ILE A 64 10.51 8.21 5.31
CA ILE A 64 9.23 7.73 4.76
C ILE A 64 8.38 6.97 5.80
N VAL A 65 8.89 6.81 7.02
CA VAL A 65 8.21 6.14 8.14
C VAL A 65 8.20 7.06 9.37
N PRO A 66 7.20 6.98 10.26
CA PRO A 66 7.24 7.70 11.53
C PRO A 66 8.43 7.26 12.36
N ARG A 67 8.94 8.16 13.21
CA ARG A 67 10.06 7.85 14.10
C ARG A 67 9.70 6.70 15.05
N PRO A 68 10.38 5.55 14.99
CA PRO A 68 10.23 4.51 15.99
C PRO A 68 10.91 4.96 17.29
N LEU A 69 10.24 4.76 18.42
CA LEU A 69 10.70 5.23 19.73
C LEU A 69 11.17 4.10 20.64
N GLY A 70 10.51 2.95 20.58
CA GLY A 70 10.92 1.78 21.34
C GLY A 70 9.94 0.63 21.23
N ILE A 71 10.27 -0.46 21.91
CA ILE A 71 9.47 -1.66 22.03
C ILE A 71 9.39 -2.09 23.50
N ALA A 72 8.20 -2.47 23.94
CA ALA A 72 8.00 -3.20 25.18
C ALA A 72 7.76 -4.68 24.82
N GLU A 73 8.83 -5.47 24.78
CA GLU A 73 8.80 -6.83 24.25
C GLU A 73 7.82 -7.74 24.99
N SER A 74 7.77 -7.65 26.32
CA SER A 74 6.86 -8.45 27.16
C SER A 74 5.39 -8.23 26.83
N LEU A 75 5.05 -7.08 26.23
CA LEU A 75 3.70 -6.71 25.81
C LEU A 75 3.47 -6.87 24.31
N GLY A 76 4.50 -7.25 23.53
CA GLY A 76 4.45 -7.20 22.07
C GLY A 76 4.09 -5.81 21.53
N LEU A 77 4.50 -4.74 22.22
CA LEU A 77 4.07 -3.36 21.94
C LEU A 77 5.19 -2.55 21.30
N THR A 78 5.00 -2.07 20.07
CA THR A 78 5.89 -1.12 19.41
C THR A 78 5.37 0.31 19.55
N LEU A 79 6.24 1.27 19.83
CA LEU A 79 5.92 2.69 19.97
C LEU A 79 6.57 3.52 18.86
N SER A 80 5.79 4.44 18.29
CA SER A 80 6.26 5.42 17.31
C SER A 80 5.74 6.82 17.65
N GLU A 81 6.50 7.84 17.27
CA GLU A 81 6.09 9.23 17.37
C GLU A 81 4.89 9.50 16.45
N ALA A 82 3.96 10.34 16.90
CA ALA A 82 2.89 10.80 16.02
C ALA A 82 3.45 11.68 14.89
N ILE A 83 2.84 11.57 13.72
CA ILE A 83 3.11 12.48 12.61
C ILE A 83 2.35 13.78 12.90
N GLU A 84 3.09 14.80 13.33
CA GLU A 84 2.55 16.11 13.72
C GLU A 84 3.40 17.22 13.09
N SER A 85 2.82 18.42 12.94
CA SER A 85 3.56 19.59 12.48
C SER A 85 4.65 19.95 13.49
N PRO A 86 5.81 20.47 13.04
CA PRO A 86 6.85 20.93 13.95
C PRO A 86 6.29 21.97 14.93
N GLN A 87 6.72 21.88 16.19
CA GLN A 87 6.31 22.82 17.24
C GLN A 87 6.71 24.26 16.86
N GLY A 88 5.78 25.20 16.99
CA GLY A 88 6.00 26.63 16.68
C GLY A 88 5.64 27.07 15.26
N LEU A 89 5.21 26.15 14.39
CA LEU A 89 4.63 26.47 13.07
C LEU A 89 3.10 26.36 13.10
N ALA A 90 2.43 26.98 12.13
CA ALA A 90 0.99 26.84 11.96
C ALA A 90 0.63 25.36 11.80
N PRO A 91 -0.39 24.85 12.52
CA PRO A 91 -0.74 23.44 12.48
C PRO A 91 -1.23 23.06 11.08
N GLU A 92 -0.50 22.14 10.45
CA GLU A 92 -0.90 21.60 9.16
C GLU A 92 -1.82 20.39 9.33
N THR A 93 -2.69 20.19 8.34
CA THR A 93 -3.66 19.10 8.40
C THR A 93 -3.03 17.81 7.91
N LEU A 94 -2.95 16.82 8.81
CA LEU A 94 -2.65 15.43 8.44
C LEU A 94 -3.79 14.87 7.56
N ARG A 95 -3.46 14.40 6.36
CA ARG A 95 -4.41 13.84 5.39
C ARG A 95 -4.14 12.35 5.20
N THR A 96 -5.18 11.53 5.18
CA THR A 96 -5.04 10.09 4.87
C THR A 96 -5.01 9.88 3.36
N GLY A 97 -4.27 8.88 2.88
CA GLY A 97 -4.24 8.55 1.45
C GLY A 97 -5.61 8.20 0.90
N LEU A 98 -6.51 7.59 1.70
CA LEU A 98 -7.91 7.38 1.31
C LEU A 98 -8.63 8.69 0.97
N ARG A 99 -8.37 9.77 1.71
CA ARG A 99 -9.01 11.08 1.49
C ARG A 99 -8.32 11.89 0.38
N VAL A 100 -7.02 11.70 0.21
CA VAL A 100 -6.20 12.35 -0.82
C VAL A 100 -6.51 11.79 -2.20
N PHE A 101 -6.55 10.46 -2.33
CA PHE A 101 -6.78 9.77 -3.60
C PHE A 101 -8.25 9.48 -3.89
N GLN A 102 -9.17 10.09 -3.13
CA GLN A 102 -10.58 10.04 -3.45
C GLN A 102 -10.88 11.09 -4.53
N PRO A 103 -11.37 10.70 -5.71
CA PRO A 103 -11.87 11.67 -6.68
C PRO A 103 -13.00 12.48 -6.03
N ARG A 104 -12.93 13.78 -6.22
CA ARG A 104 -13.95 14.75 -5.82
C ARG A 104 -14.45 15.43 -7.10
N GLY A 105 -15.53 16.19 -7.01
CA GLY A 105 -16.19 16.80 -8.17
C GLY A 105 -17.56 16.19 -8.51
N SER A 106 -18.27 16.84 -9.44
CA SER A 106 -19.58 16.43 -9.95
C SER A 106 -19.45 15.62 -11.25
N GLU A 107 -20.56 15.10 -11.78
CA GLU A 107 -20.58 14.16 -12.90
C GLU A 107 -19.95 14.68 -14.21
N GLU A 108 -19.75 15.99 -14.33
CA GLU A 108 -19.25 16.66 -15.54
C GLU A 108 -17.81 17.21 -15.39
N VAL A 109 -17.32 17.42 -14.16
CA VAL A 109 -15.97 17.92 -13.87
C VAL A 109 -15.44 17.19 -12.63
N PHE A 110 -14.53 16.25 -12.84
CA PHE A 110 -13.80 15.60 -11.75
C PHE A 110 -12.60 16.43 -11.33
N ASP A 111 -12.30 16.42 -10.03
CA ASP A 111 -11.19 17.14 -9.41
C ASP A 111 -9.87 16.86 -10.14
N VAL A 112 -8.99 17.86 -10.05
CA VAL A 112 -7.58 17.78 -10.42
C VAL A 112 -6.95 16.52 -9.84
N ILE A 113 -6.24 15.76 -10.69
CA ILE A 113 -5.44 14.60 -10.30
C ILE A 113 -4.51 15.02 -9.14
N PRO A 114 -4.44 14.27 -8.02
CA PRO A 114 -3.54 14.57 -6.90
C PRO A 114 -2.09 14.21 -7.23
N ASP A 115 -1.58 14.83 -8.29
CA ASP A 115 -0.33 14.53 -8.98
C ASP A 115 0.89 14.68 -8.06
N ARG A 116 0.87 15.67 -7.16
CA ARG A 116 1.91 15.83 -6.15
C ARG A 116 1.97 14.64 -5.19
N GLU A 117 0.83 14.20 -4.67
CA GLU A 117 0.75 13.09 -3.74
C GLU A 117 1.03 11.74 -4.40
N LEU A 118 0.67 11.59 -5.69
CA LEU A 118 1.07 10.43 -6.49
C LEU A 118 2.58 10.36 -6.65
N ARG A 119 3.26 11.49 -6.97
CA ARG A 119 4.73 11.56 -7.00
C ARG A 119 5.36 11.21 -5.66
N LEU A 120 4.89 11.82 -4.57
CA LEU A 120 5.40 11.52 -3.23
C LEU A 120 5.27 10.02 -2.90
N THR A 121 4.13 9.43 -3.22
CA THR A 121 3.86 8.00 -3.00
C THR A 121 4.80 7.12 -3.82
N ALA A 122 5.00 7.47 -5.10
CA ALA A 122 5.90 6.77 -5.99
C ALA A 122 7.35 6.81 -5.49
N VAL A 123 7.83 7.99 -5.08
CA VAL A 123 9.17 8.17 -4.50
C VAL A 123 9.31 7.37 -3.22
N ALA A 124 8.34 7.42 -2.30
CA ALA A 124 8.39 6.64 -1.06
C ALA A 124 8.41 5.13 -1.32
N LEU A 125 7.64 4.65 -2.30
CA LEU A 125 7.65 3.24 -2.68
C LEU A 125 8.98 2.82 -3.32
N ALA A 126 9.55 3.65 -4.20
CA ALA A 126 10.86 3.39 -4.78
C ALA A 126 11.93 3.29 -3.70
N ARG A 127 11.95 4.23 -2.75
CA ARG A 127 12.86 4.23 -1.59
C ARG A 127 12.71 2.99 -0.72
N LEU A 128 11.47 2.54 -0.48
CA LEU A 128 11.22 1.27 0.22
C LEU A 128 11.84 0.10 -0.55
N HIS A 129 11.60 0.02 -1.87
CA HIS A 129 12.10 -1.06 -2.71
C HIS A 129 13.61 -1.05 -2.90
N THR A 130 14.28 0.09 -2.76
CA THR A 130 15.74 0.23 -2.92
C THR A 130 16.48 0.33 -1.60
N SER A 131 15.77 0.18 -0.48
CA SER A 131 16.35 0.21 0.86
C SER A 131 17.24 -0.99 1.12
N ALA A 132 18.20 -0.80 2.04
CA ALA A 132 19.06 -1.87 2.54
C ALA A 132 18.35 -2.82 3.54
N VAL A 133 17.14 -2.48 4.00
CA VAL A 133 16.35 -3.34 4.90
C VAL A 133 16.10 -4.68 4.25
N TRP A 134 16.44 -5.80 4.90
CA TRP A 134 16.26 -7.13 4.31
C TRP A 134 15.40 -8.03 5.21
N PRO A 135 14.10 -8.17 4.93
CA PRO A 135 13.22 -9.05 5.70
C PRO A 135 13.68 -10.51 5.60
N ALA A 136 13.67 -11.23 6.73
CA ALA A 136 14.00 -12.65 6.76
C ALA A 136 12.90 -13.50 6.10
N GLY A 137 13.28 -14.69 5.63
CA GLY A 137 12.36 -15.68 5.07
C GLY A 137 12.38 -15.78 3.54
N ALA A 138 11.60 -16.73 3.02
CA ALA A 138 11.52 -16.96 1.59
C ALA A 138 10.78 -15.79 0.90
N PRO A 139 11.20 -15.40 -0.32
CA PRO A 139 10.48 -14.39 -1.08
C PRO A 139 9.04 -14.78 -1.36
N ARG A 140 8.14 -13.79 -1.36
CA ARG A 140 6.78 -13.91 -1.83
C ARG A 140 6.78 -13.89 -3.36
N THR A 141 6.69 -15.07 -3.95
CA THR A 141 6.78 -15.28 -5.40
C THR A 141 5.43 -15.15 -6.11
N GLY A 142 5.46 -15.11 -7.44
CA GLY A 142 4.26 -15.20 -8.27
C GLY A 142 3.45 -16.48 -8.00
N ALA A 143 4.09 -17.61 -7.68
CA ALA A 143 3.40 -18.84 -7.29
C ALA A 143 2.60 -18.71 -5.99
N VAL A 144 3.08 -17.91 -5.02
CA VAL A 144 2.31 -17.61 -3.81
C VAL A 144 1.04 -16.82 -4.15
N GLU A 145 1.14 -15.85 -5.06
CA GLU A 145 -0.03 -15.08 -5.50
C GLU A 145 -0.98 -15.90 -6.37
N ALA A 146 -0.45 -16.80 -7.21
CA ALA A 146 -1.22 -17.74 -8.01
C ALA A 146 -2.11 -18.62 -7.14
N ARG A 147 -1.52 -19.26 -6.11
CA ARG A 147 -2.26 -20.07 -5.12
C ARG A 147 -3.40 -19.28 -4.47
N ARG A 148 -3.11 -18.05 -4.05
CA ARG A 148 -4.12 -17.15 -3.44
C ARG A 148 -5.23 -16.77 -4.41
N VAL A 149 -4.96 -16.66 -5.70
CA VAL A 149 -5.98 -16.44 -6.72
C VAL A 149 -6.85 -17.69 -6.87
N SER A 150 -6.26 -18.89 -6.91
CA SER A 150 -7.02 -20.15 -6.98
C SER A 150 -7.93 -20.36 -5.77
N GLU A 151 -7.42 -20.15 -4.54
CA GLU A 151 -8.19 -20.23 -3.30
C GLU A 151 -9.41 -19.30 -3.31
N ARG A 152 -9.22 -18.08 -3.80
CA ARG A 152 -10.28 -17.08 -3.93
C ARG A 152 -11.32 -17.43 -4.99
N ALA A 153 -10.90 -18.08 -6.07
CA ALA A 153 -11.82 -18.54 -7.10
C ALA A 153 -12.76 -19.61 -6.55
N ALA A 154 -12.22 -20.55 -5.76
CA ALA A 154 -13.00 -21.55 -5.06
C ALA A 154 -13.99 -20.91 -4.08
N GLU A 155 -13.56 -19.87 -3.35
CA GLU A 155 -14.45 -19.11 -2.45
C GLU A 155 -15.59 -18.38 -3.20
N ILE A 156 -15.28 -17.70 -4.31
CA ILE A 156 -16.30 -17.07 -5.15
C ILE A 156 -17.28 -18.13 -5.67
N ALA A 157 -16.77 -19.24 -6.20
CA ALA A 157 -17.60 -20.32 -6.75
C ALA A 157 -18.55 -20.92 -5.71
N SER A 158 -18.06 -21.12 -4.47
CA SER A 158 -18.87 -21.67 -3.37
C SER A 158 -20.04 -20.77 -2.97
N ARG A 159 -19.88 -19.44 -3.07
CA ARG A 159 -20.88 -18.47 -2.56
C ARG A 159 -21.72 -17.84 -3.67
N TYR A 160 -21.23 -17.82 -4.89
CA TYR A 160 -21.90 -17.25 -6.06
C TYR A 160 -21.79 -18.20 -7.26
N PRO A 161 -22.61 -19.26 -7.31
CA PRO A 161 -22.55 -20.27 -8.36
C PRO A 161 -22.69 -19.70 -9.78
N ALA A 162 -23.48 -18.64 -9.95
CA ALA A 162 -23.68 -17.97 -11.24
C ALA A 162 -22.39 -17.31 -11.80
N GLN A 163 -21.42 -16.99 -10.94
CA GLN A 163 -20.14 -16.40 -11.33
C GLN A 163 -18.99 -17.41 -11.30
N ALA A 164 -19.24 -18.65 -10.89
CA ALA A 164 -18.21 -19.67 -10.67
C ALA A 164 -17.37 -19.95 -11.91
N GLU A 165 -18.00 -20.22 -13.05
CA GLU A 165 -17.30 -20.52 -14.32
C GLU A 165 -16.41 -19.35 -14.75
N THR A 166 -16.96 -18.13 -14.74
CA THR A 166 -16.22 -16.91 -15.08
C THR A 166 -15.05 -16.68 -14.12
N ALA A 167 -15.27 -16.80 -12.81
CA ALA A 167 -14.22 -16.62 -11.80
C ALA A 167 -13.11 -17.66 -11.97
N GLN A 168 -13.44 -18.93 -12.21
CA GLN A 168 -12.47 -20.00 -12.42
C GLN A 168 -11.66 -19.79 -13.70
N LYS A 169 -12.31 -19.39 -14.81
CA LYS A 169 -11.65 -19.10 -16.08
C LYS A 169 -10.63 -17.97 -15.92
N ILE A 170 -10.99 -16.90 -15.21
CA ILE A 170 -10.08 -15.78 -14.92
C ILE A 170 -8.93 -16.24 -14.02
N ALA A 171 -9.24 -16.97 -12.95
CA ALA A 171 -8.25 -17.47 -12.02
C ALA A 171 -7.22 -18.38 -12.68
N ASN A 172 -7.63 -19.30 -13.55
CA ASN A 172 -6.72 -20.18 -14.29
C ASN A 172 -5.73 -19.39 -15.16
N GLN A 173 -6.22 -18.34 -15.83
CA GLN A 173 -5.38 -17.46 -16.66
C GLN A 173 -4.39 -16.66 -15.82
N LEU A 174 -4.85 -16.08 -14.70
CA LEU A 174 -3.99 -15.32 -13.79
C LEU A 174 -2.92 -16.22 -13.17
N THR A 175 -3.32 -17.38 -12.64
CA THR A 175 -2.44 -18.39 -12.03
C THR A 175 -1.33 -18.78 -13.00
N SER A 176 -1.69 -19.17 -14.24
CA SER A 176 -0.71 -19.57 -15.27
C SER A 176 0.29 -18.47 -15.64
N ARG A 177 -0.10 -17.19 -15.54
CA ARG A 177 0.81 -16.05 -15.81
C ARG A 177 1.67 -15.72 -14.60
N LEU A 178 1.09 -15.77 -13.40
CA LEU A 178 1.77 -15.50 -12.13
C LEU A 178 2.86 -16.53 -11.85
N GLU A 179 2.60 -17.82 -12.11
CA GLU A 179 3.57 -18.90 -11.95
C GLU A 179 4.78 -18.78 -12.87
N ARG A 180 4.60 -18.15 -14.04
CA ARG A 180 5.68 -17.91 -15.01
C ARG A 180 6.46 -16.63 -14.76
N LEU A 181 6.10 -15.83 -13.75
CA LEU A 181 6.85 -14.62 -13.43
C LEU A 181 8.26 -14.96 -12.96
N GLN A 182 9.23 -14.33 -13.59
CA GLN A 182 10.64 -14.37 -13.20
C GLN A 182 11.11 -12.93 -12.96
N PRO A 183 10.91 -12.38 -11.75
CA PRO A 183 11.40 -11.05 -11.40
C PRO A 183 12.94 -11.03 -11.47
N GLY A 184 13.52 -9.99 -12.06
CA GLY A 184 14.98 -9.85 -12.13
C GLY A 184 15.66 -9.64 -10.77
N ALA A 185 14.90 -9.24 -9.74
CA ALA A 185 15.33 -9.19 -8.36
C ALA A 185 14.11 -9.23 -7.43
N TYR A 186 14.26 -9.92 -6.29
CA TYR A 186 13.38 -9.73 -5.14
C TYR A 186 13.93 -8.60 -4.28
N ARG A 187 13.05 -7.72 -3.83
CA ARG A 187 13.39 -6.53 -3.04
C ARG A 187 12.47 -6.42 -1.84
N PRO A 188 12.83 -5.61 -0.84
CA PRO A 188 11.93 -5.31 0.27
C PRO A 188 10.64 -4.75 -0.31
N ALA A 189 9.51 -5.29 0.12
CA ALA A 189 8.19 -4.95 -0.35
C ALA A 189 7.27 -4.89 0.87
N HIS A 190 6.46 -3.85 0.96
CA HIS A 190 5.42 -3.70 1.97
C HIS A 190 4.44 -4.90 1.96
N GLY A 191 4.19 -5.51 0.80
CA GLY A 191 3.33 -6.69 0.65
C GLY A 191 1.82 -6.43 0.76
N GLY A 192 1.42 -5.17 0.85
CA GLY A 192 0.04 -4.75 1.03
C GLY A 192 -0.15 -3.25 0.86
N PHE A 193 0.67 -2.64 0.00
CA PHE A 193 0.76 -1.20 -0.18
C PHE A 193 -0.52 -0.63 -0.81
N LYS A 194 -1.23 0.22 -0.07
CA LYS A 194 -2.51 0.81 -0.51
C LYS A 194 -2.74 2.19 0.10
N PRO A 195 -3.62 3.04 -0.46
CA PRO A 195 -3.93 4.37 0.03
C PRO A 195 -4.20 4.49 1.54
N SER A 196 -4.81 3.48 2.17
CA SER A 196 -5.07 3.52 3.62
C SER A 196 -3.83 3.45 4.50
N GLN A 197 -2.69 3.07 3.94
CA GLN A 197 -1.40 2.97 4.63
C GLN A 197 -0.53 4.21 4.45
N LEU A 198 -1.06 5.24 3.77
CA LEU A 198 -0.36 6.47 3.49
C LEU A 198 -0.94 7.61 4.32
N LEU A 199 -0.05 8.38 4.92
CA LEU A 199 -0.36 9.62 5.63
C LEU A 199 0.45 10.76 5.02
N PHE A 200 -0.21 11.87 4.74
CA PHE A 200 0.39 13.05 4.14
C PHE A 200 0.35 14.20 5.14
N LEU A 201 1.50 14.79 5.39
CA LEU A 201 1.63 16.03 6.16
C LEU A 201 2.56 16.94 5.38
N SER A 202 2.10 18.15 5.07
CA SER A 202 2.86 19.07 4.22
C SER A 202 3.21 18.42 2.88
N GLN A 203 4.48 18.49 2.51
CA GLN A 203 5.08 17.90 1.32
C GLN A 203 5.73 16.54 1.60
N ARG A 204 5.31 15.84 2.65
CA ARG A 204 5.85 14.54 3.06
C ARG A 204 4.77 13.47 3.03
N VAL A 205 5.20 12.25 2.75
CA VAL A 205 4.38 11.05 2.85
C VAL A 205 5.02 10.08 3.85
N PHE A 206 4.19 9.44 4.65
CA PHE A 206 4.58 8.43 5.61
C PHE A 206 3.83 7.13 5.29
N VAL A 207 4.58 6.06 5.19
CA VAL A 207 4.12 4.70 5.00
C VAL A 207 3.92 4.06 6.37
N MET A 208 2.77 3.42 6.55
CA MET A 208 2.35 2.77 7.79
C MET A 208 2.12 1.29 7.58
N ASP A 209 2.07 0.51 8.66
CA ASP A 209 1.62 -0.90 8.64
C ASP A 209 2.55 -1.89 7.90
N PHE A 210 3.76 -2.06 8.43
CA PHE A 210 4.80 -2.98 7.90
C PHE A 210 4.63 -4.45 8.26
N ASP A 211 3.45 -4.87 8.74
CA ASP A 211 3.21 -6.26 9.17
C ASP A 211 3.31 -7.28 8.03
N GLY A 212 3.13 -6.81 6.79
CA GLY A 212 3.24 -7.61 5.59
C GLY A 212 4.58 -7.49 4.88
N LEU A 213 5.56 -6.81 5.49
CA LEU A 213 6.87 -6.58 4.88
C LEU A 213 7.53 -7.93 4.58
N CYS A 214 8.00 -8.09 3.35
CA CYS A 214 8.63 -9.31 2.87
C CYS A 214 9.58 -8.99 1.71
N LEU A 215 10.32 -9.99 1.23
CA LEU A 215 10.97 -9.90 -0.07
C LEU A 215 9.94 -10.25 -1.16
N ALA A 216 9.74 -9.39 -2.14
CA ALA A 216 8.84 -9.65 -3.26
C ALA A 216 9.30 -8.96 -4.54
N ASP A 217 8.63 -9.26 -5.65
CA ASP A 217 8.75 -8.46 -6.87
C ASP A 217 8.25 -7.03 -6.57
N PRO A 218 9.03 -5.96 -6.84
CA PRO A 218 8.58 -4.58 -6.68
C PRO A 218 7.25 -4.26 -7.38
N ALA A 219 6.94 -4.99 -8.45
CA ALA A 219 5.69 -4.85 -9.18
C ALA A 219 4.45 -5.23 -8.34
N LEU A 220 4.62 -6.05 -7.29
CA LEU A 220 3.53 -6.46 -6.40
C LEU A 220 2.90 -5.26 -5.71
N ASP A 221 3.70 -4.44 -5.02
CA ASP A 221 3.17 -3.30 -4.25
C ASP A 221 2.65 -2.19 -5.14
N ALA A 222 3.30 -1.92 -6.26
CA ALA A 222 2.83 -0.95 -7.24
C ALA A 222 1.48 -1.40 -7.86
N GLY A 223 1.34 -2.68 -8.21
CA GLY A 223 0.05 -3.25 -8.64
C GLY A 223 -1.00 -3.23 -7.53
N TYR A 224 -0.61 -3.44 -6.28
CA TYR A 224 -1.50 -3.34 -5.12
C TYR A 224 -2.05 -1.93 -4.95
N PHE A 225 -1.18 -0.91 -5.07
CA PHE A 225 -1.58 0.49 -5.00
C PHE A 225 -2.56 0.86 -6.11
N LEU A 226 -2.24 0.53 -7.37
CA LEU A 226 -3.10 0.84 -8.51
C LEU A 226 -4.47 0.14 -8.45
N ALA A 227 -4.52 -1.11 -7.96
CA ALA A 227 -5.78 -1.81 -7.74
C ALA A 227 -6.69 -1.09 -6.74
N TYR A 228 -6.11 -0.50 -5.68
CA TYR A 228 -6.84 0.27 -4.67
C TYR A 228 -7.01 1.76 -5.00
N LEU A 229 -6.25 2.29 -5.97
CA LEU A 229 -6.41 3.64 -6.50
C LEU A 229 -7.69 3.76 -7.34
N ARG A 230 -8.15 2.65 -7.95
CA ARG A 230 -9.41 2.62 -8.70
C ARG A 230 -10.58 3.11 -7.84
N PRO A 231 -11.25 4.20 -8.25
CA PRO A 231 -12.32 4.77 -7.45
C PRO A 231 -13.55 3.88 -7.45
N SER A 232 -14.32 3.91 -6.36
CA SER A 232 -15.53 3.09 -6.27
C SER A 232 -16.57 3.41 -7.34
N GLY A 233 -16.57 4.63 -7.88
CA GLY A 233 -17.43 5.06 -8.99
C GLY A 233 -17.17 4.31 -10.29
N LEU A 234 -15.96 3.77 -10.50
CA LEU A 234 -15.62 2.97 -11.68
C LEU A 234 -16.48 1.71 -11.75
N TRP A 235 -16.72 1.05 -10.61
CA TRP A 235 -17.55 -0.16 -10.53
C TRP A 235 -19.04 0.11 -10.74
N ARG A 236 -19.44 1.38 -10.72
CA ARG A 236 -20.80 1.86 -11.00
C ARG A 236 -20.89 2.58 -12.35
N HIS A 237 -19.86 2.46 -13.19
CA HIS A 237 -19.81 3.06 -14.52
C HIS A 237 -20.06 4.59 -14.54
N ARG A 238 -19.68 5.30 -13.48
CA ARG A 238 -19.74 6.77 -13.48
C ARG A 238 -18.80 7.31 -14.55
N ALA A 239 -19.29 8.25 -15.36
CA ALA A 239 -18.51 8.93 -16.40
C ALA A 239 -17.21 9.52 -15.81
N GLY A 240 -16.16 9.65 -16.61
CA GLY A 240 -14.86 10.24 -16.23
C GLY A 240 -14.01 9.49 -15.19
N MET A 241 -14.57 8.54 -14.42
CA MET A 241 -13.81 7.75 -13.43
C MET A 241 -12.68 6.93 -14.06
N ARG A 242 -12.90 6.41 -15.28
CA ARG A 242 -11.87 5.67 -16.03
C ARG A 242 -10.72 6.59 -16.40
N GLN A 243 -11.01 7.73 -17.03
CA GLN A 243 -10.02 8.72 -17.40
C GLN A 243 -9.23 9.21 -16.19
N TRP A 244 -9.93 9.57 -15.11
CA TRP A 244 -9.28 9.99 -13.85
C TRP A 244 -8.30 8.93 -13.33
N PHE A 245 -8.69 7.65 -13.36
CA PHE A 245 -7.82 6.57 -12.91
C PHE A 245 -6.63 6.39 -13.85
N GLU A 246 -6.83 6.45 -15.17
CA GLU A 246 -5.77 6.29 -16.16
C GLU A 246 -4.73 7.42 -16.04
N ASP A 247 -5.17 8.67 -15.86
CA ASP A 247 -4.28 9.83 -15.64
C ASP A 247 -3.51 9.70 -14.31
N ALA A 248 -4.18 9.29 -13.23
CA ALA A 248 -3.54 9.08 -11.94
C ALA A 248 -2.54 7.91 -11.97
N ALA A 249 -2.88 6.82 -12.66
CA ALA A 249 -2.01 5.66 -12.83
C ALA A 249 -0.78 6.02 -13.67
N ALA A 250 -0.94 6.83 -14.72
CA ALA A 250 0.17 7.32 -15.54
C ALA A 250 1.11 8.22 -14.73
N SER A 251 0.58 9.20 -13.99
CA SER A 251 1.38 10.07 -13.11
C SER A 251 2.19 9.25 -12.09
N PHE A 252 1.55 8.29 -11.42
CA PHE A 252 2.24 7.39 -10.48
C PHE A 252 3.32 6.53 -11.15
N ALA A 253 3.00 5.88 -12.28
CA ALA A 253 3.93 4.98 -12.96
C ALA A 253 5.17 5.72 -13.48
N THR A 254 4.99 6.93 -14.04
CA THR A 254 6.07 7.80 -14.49
C THR A 254 6.97 8.20 -13.32
N ALA A 255 6.38 8.69 -12.23
CA ALA A 255 7.12 9.09 -11.05
C ALA A 255 7.89 7.92 -10.41
N TYR A 256 7.28 6.74 -10.38
CA TYR A 256 7.88 5.54 -9.80
C TYR A 256 9.05 5.03 -10.65
N SER A 257 8.89 5.04 -11.97
CA SER A 257 9.97 4.73 -12.93
C SER A 257 11.18 5.67 -12.76
N LEU A 258 10.93 6.98 -12.69
CA LEU A 258 11.97 7.99 -12.47
C LEU A 258 12.68 7.77 -11.14
N ALA A 259 11.93 7.61 -10.04
CA ALA A 259 12.51 7.40 -8.72
C ALA A 259 13.36 6.11 -8.64
N LEU A 260 12.93 5.01 -9.28
CA LEU A 260 13.75 3.79 -9.34
C LEU A 260 15.08 4.03 -10.08
N ARG A 261 15.07 4.81 -11.17
CA ARG A 261 16.28 5.14 -11.94
C ARG A 261 17.23 6.06 -11.15
N GLU A 262 16.69 7.03 -10.41
CA GLU A 262 17.45 7.88 -9.50
C GLU A 262 18.17 7.06 -8.41
N HIS A 263 17.58 5.93 -8.01
CA HIS A 263 18.19 4.95 -7.12
C HIS A 263 18.98 3.84 -7.85
N CYS A 264 19.53 4.15 -9.03
CA CYS A 264 20.42 3.29 -9.82
C CYS A 264 19.83 1.93 -10.24
N VAL A 265 18.50 1.80 -10.31
CA VAL A 265 17.89 0.60 -10.88
C VAL A 265 17.98 0.67 -12.40
N GLY A 266 18.65 -0.33 -13.00
CA GLY A 266 18.85 -0.40 -14.45
C GLY A 266 17.55 -0.37 -15.26
N GLU A 267 17.59 0.26 -16.43
CA GLU A 267 16.41 0.54 -17.25
C GLU A 267 15.60 -0.72 -17.63
N ALA A 268 16.28 -1.81 -17.99
CA ALA A 268 15.62 -3.07 -18.31
C ALA A 268 14.84 -3.66 -17.11
N LEU A 269 15.37 -3.51 -15.89
CA LEU A 269 14.68 -3.94 -14.67
C LEU A 269 13.45 -3.07 -14.39
N VAL A 270 13.57 -1.75 -14.56
CA VAL A 270 12.44 -0.82 -14.39
C VAL A 270 11.32 -1.16 -15.38
N LYS A 271 11.66 -1.33 -16.67
CA LYS A 271 10.69 -1.71 -17.70
C LYS A 271 9.97 -3.02 -17.33
N GLY A 272 10.73 -4.05 -16.92
CA GLY A 272 10.15 -5.32 -16.49
C GLY A 272 9.24 -5.19 -15.27
N ILE A 273 9.56 -4.32 -14.30
CA ILE A 273 8.68 -4.02 -13.16
C ILE A 273 7.36 -3.43 -13.65
N LEU A 274 7.40 -2.39 -14.50
CA LEU A 274 6.20 -1.73 -15.02
C LEU A 274 5.30 -2.68 -15.82
N GLU A 275 5.88 -3.59 -16.61
CA GLU A 275 5.13 -4.61 -17.34
C GLU A 275 4.41 -5.60 -16.42
N ARG A 276 5.07 -6.04 -15.34
CA ARG A 276 4.50 -6.99 -14.38
C ARG A 276 3.48 -6.36 -13.44
N MET A 277 3.51 -5.04 -13.23
CA MET A 277 2.56 -4.32 -12.35
C MET A 277 1.10 -4.64 -12.68
N ARG A 278 0.74 -4.67 -13.96
CA ARG A 278 -0.65 -4.96 -14.39
C ARG A 278 -1.12 -6.36 -14.04
N LEU A 279 -0.22 -7.33 -14.02
CA LEU A 279 -0.58 -8.69 -13.65
C LEU A 279 -0.89 -8.79 -12.15
N TYR A 280 -0.06 -8.16 -11.32
CA TYR A 280 -0.34 -8.07 -9.88
C TYR A 280 -1.60 -7.24 -9.61
N GLU A 281 -1.79 -6.13 -10.29
CA GLU A 281 -2.99 -5.31 -10.22
C GLU A 281 -4.25 -6.15 -10.50
N ALA A 282 -4.27 -6.94 -11.58
CA ALA A 282 -5.37 -7.85 -11.89
C ALA A 282 -5.61 -8.90 -10.78
N ALA A 283 -4.55 -9.48 -10.23
CA ALA A 283 -4.64 -10.42 -9.11
C ALA A 283 -5.20 -9.77 -7.83
N ILE A 284 -4.87 -8.50 -7.57
CA ILE A 284 -5.39 -7.73 -6.42
C ILE A 284 -6.83 -7.26 -6.66
N LEU A 285 -7.23 -6.99 -7.89
CA LEU A 285 -8.65 -6.76 -8.22
C LEU A 285 -9.48 -8.03 -7.97
N PHE A 286 -8.97 -9.19 -8.35
CA PHE A 286 -9.60 -10.48 -8.06
C PHE A 286 -9.74 -10.72 -6.54
N LYS A 287 -8.71 -10.35 -5.76
CA LYS A 287 -8.78 -10.31 -4.29
C LYS A 287 -9.91 -9.41 -3.78
N SER A 288 -9.97 -8.18 -4.27
CA SER A 288 -10.96 -7.20 -3.81
C SER A 288 -12.39 -7.60 -4.21
N ALA A 289 -12.56 -8.24 -5.37
CA ALA A 289 -13.79 -8.88 -5.79
C ALA A 289 -14.24 -9.96 -4.80
N THR A 290 -13.32 -10.82 -4.36
CA THR A 290 -13.60 -11.86 -3.37
C THR A 290 -13.99 -11.26 -2.02
N GLN A 291 -13.37 -10.16 -1.58
CA GLN A 291 -13.75 -9.51 -0.31
C GLN A 291 -15.21 -9.00 -0.33
N ARG A 292 -15.73 -8.61 -1.50
CA ARG A 292 -17.14 -8.21 -1.62
C ARG A 292 -18.12 -9.36 -1.38
N VAL A 293 -17.66 -10.59 -1.57
CA VAL A 293 -18.42 -11.81 -1.28
C VAL A 293 -18.64 -12.04 0.22
N HIS A 294 -17.84 -11.41 1.07
CA HIS A 294 -17.98 -11.49 2.52
C HIS A 294 -18.93 -10.45 3.12
N HIS A 295 -19.45 -9.51 2.30
CA HIS A 295 -20.43 -8.53 2.77
C HIS A 295 -21.85 -9.12 2.74
N ILE A 296 -22.17 -9.90 3.78
CA ILE A 296 -23.45 -10.62 3.96
C ILE A 296 -24.68 -9.71 3.78
N ASN A 297 -24.58 -8.42 4.14
CA ASN A 297 -25.72 -7.48 4.14
C ASN A 297 -25.82 -6.59 2.88
N SER A 298 -24.93 -6.74 1.89
CA SER A 298 -24.99 -5.98 0.64
C SER A 298 -24.27 -6.75 -0.47
N PRO A 299 -24.83 -7.89 -0.94
CA PRO A 299 -24.32 -8.53 -2.14
C PRO A 299 -24.44 -7.52 -3.29
N ARG A 300 -23.33 -7.27 -4.00
CA ARG A 300 -23.30 -6.37 -5.17
C ARG A 300 -22.82 -7.15 -6.40
N PRO A 301 -23.67 -8.01 -6.98
CA PRO A 301 -23.29 -8.84 -8.13
C PRO A 301 -22.78 -8.02 -9.33
N GLY A 302 -23.38 -6.84 -9.58
CA GLY A 302 -22.92 -5.94 -10.65
C GLY A 302 -21.51 -5.41 -10.43
N GLU A 303 -21.18 -4.98 -9.20
CA GLU A 303 -19.83 -4.54 -8.87
C GLU A 303 -18.81 -5.69 -8.93
N LEU A 304 -19.21 -6.92 -8.56
CA LEU A 304 -18.38 -8.12 -8.70
C LEU A 304 -18.08 -8.41 -10.18
N CYS A 305 -19.10 -8.44 -11.04
CA CYS A 305 -18.94 -8.66 -12.47
C CYS A 305 -18.05 -7.59 -13.11
N ALA A 306 -18.24 -6.31 -12.74
CA ALA A 306 -17.41 -5.21 -13.24
C ALA A 306 -15.92 -5.37 -12.85
N MET A 307 -15.63 -5.80 -11.62
CA MET A 307 -14.26 -6.06 -11.19
C MET A 307 -13.61 -7.24 -11.90
N LEU A 308 -14.36 -8.33 -12.11
CA LEU A 308 -13.89 -9.49 -12.86
C LEU A 308 -13.60 -9.12 -14.32
N ALA A 309 -14.48 -8.33 -14.96
CA ALA A 309 -14.27 -7.83 -16.31
C ALA A 309 -13.05 -6.90 -16.40
N GLU A 310 -12.85 -6.00 -15.44
CA GLU A 310 -11.68 -5.12 -15.38
C GLU A 310 -10.37 -5.91 -15.21
N ALA A 311 -10.36 -6.93 -14.36
CA ALA A 311 -9.20 -7.82 -14.20
C ALA A 311 -8.84 -8.55 -15.51
N VAL A 312 -9.84 -8.87 -16.34
CA VAL A 312 -9.62 -9.40 -17.70
C VAL A 312 -9.14 -8.32 -18.65
N GLY A 313 -9.67 -7.09 -18.58
CA GLY A 313 -9.30 -5.97 -19.48
C GLY A 313 -7.82 -5.59 -19.40
N LEU A 314 -7.20 -5.70 -18.22
CA LEU A 314 -5.77 -5.50 -18.00
C LEU A 314 -4.86 -6.49 -18.76
N LYS A 315 -5.45 -7.49 -19.44
CA LYS A 315 -4.77 -8.44 -20.32
C LYS A 315 -4.33 -7.84 -21.66
N TYR A 316 -5.00 -6.80 -22.15
CA TYR A 316 -4.85 -6.34 -23.55
C TYR A 316 -4.50 -4.86 -23.72
N GLY A 317 -4.68 -4.02 -22.69
CA GLY A 317 -4.35 -2.60 -22.78
C GLY A 317 -2.91 -2.31 -22.37
N SER A 318 -2.16 -1.61 -23.22
CA SER A 318 -1.05 -0.76 -22.80
C SER A 318 -1.61 0.48 -22.07
N TYR A 319 -1.00 0.90 -20.96
CA TYR A 319 -0.96 2.31 -20.60
C TYR A 319 -0.39 2.96 -21.86
N SER A 320 -1.20 3.80 -22.50
CA SER A 320 -0.95 4.33 -23.82
C SER A 320 0.55 4.53 -24.09
N SER A 321 0.96 3.93 -25.20
CA SER A 321 2.23 4.13 -25.87
C SER A 321 2.47 5.62 -26.11
N SER A 322 3.10 6.27 -25.13
CA SER A 322 3.78 7.56 -25.21
C SER A 322 4.81 7.53 -24.09
N PHE A 323 5.86 6.74 -24.34
CA PHE A 323 7.07 6.69 -23.52
C PHE A 323 7.92 7.94 -23.78
#